data_AF-I3UDK8-F1
#
_entry.id   AF-I3UDK8-F1
#
_cell.length_a   1.000
_cell.length_b   1.000
_cell.length_c   1.000
_cell.angle_alpha   90.00
_cell.angle_beta   90.00
_cell.angle_gamma   90.00
#
_symmetry.space_group_name_H-M   'P 1'
#
loop_
_entity.id
_entity.type
_entity.pdbx_description
1 polymer ?
#
loop_
_entity_poly.entity_id
_entity_poly.type
_entity_poly.pdbx_seq_one_letter_code
_entity_poly.pdbx_strand_id
1 'polypeptide(L)' 'MINRNSQTWRGLPEDRKTPATEQQWLALAEEFPSLIKRPVTMFADGATTFGFAESTFAAHLS' A
#
# COMPACT_ATOMS: atom_id res chain seq x y z
N MET A 1 0.12 -1.01 3.04
CA MET A 1 0.20 -1.22 1.57
C MET A 1 -0.91 -0.52 0.77
N ILE A 2 -2.19 -0.74 1.04
CA ILE A 2 -3.29 -0.20 0.18
C ILE A 2 -3.56 1.29 0.41
N ASN A 3 -3.76 2.03 -0.68
CA ASN A 3 -4.09 3.46 -0.72
C ASN A 3 -5.62 3.66 -0.69
N ARG A 4 -6.18 3.71 0.52
CA ARG A 4 -7.61 3.98 0.76
C ARG A 4 -8.05 5.41 0.38
N ASN A 5 -7.09 6.30 0.14
CA ASN A 5 -7.35 7.68 -0.27
C ASN A 5 -7.30 7.86 -1.80
N SER A 6 -7.09 6.79 -2.58
CA SER A 6 -7.05 6.85 -4.04
C SER A 6 -8.46 6.99 -4.64
N GLN A 7 -8.55 7.51 -5.88
CA GLN A 7 -9.82 7.49 -6.61
C GLN A 7 -10.28 6.06 -6.91
N THR A 8 -9.35 5.17 -7.26
CA THR A 8 -9.64 3.75 -7.48
C THR A 8 -10.31 3.12 -6.26
N TRP A 9 -9.77 3.35 -5.05
CA TRP A 9 -10.40 2.84 -3.83
C TRP A 9 -11.80 3.39 -3.61
N ARG A 10 -12.00 4.71 -3.79
CA ARG A 10 -13.32 5.33 -3.61
C ARG A 10 -14.35 4.76 -4.59
N GLY A 11 -13.94 4.46 -5.82
CA GLY A 11 -14.79 3.89 -6.86
C GLY A 11 -15.02 2.38 -6.78
N LEU A 12 -14.38 1.67 -5.85
CA LEU A 12 -14.66 0.24 -5.66
C LEU A 12 -16.10 0.01 -5.15
N PRO A 13 -16.77 -1.04 -5.61
CA PRO A 13 -17.93 -1.61 -4.93
C PRO A 13 -17.66 -1.89 -3.45
N GLU A 14 -18.66 -1.75 -2.59
CA GLU A 14 -18.48 -1.89 -1.12
C GLU A 14 -18.04 -3.30 -0.69
N ASP A 15 -18.52 -4.34 -1.36
CA ASP A 15 -18.12 -5.73 -1.13
C ASP A 15 -16.63 -5.99 -1.42
N ARG A 16 -16.03 -5.21 -2.33
CA ARG A 16 -14.59 -5.27 -2.65
C ARG A 16 -13.71 -4.53 -1.64
N LYS A 17 -14.29 -3.73 -0.73
CA LYS A 17 -13.54 -2.96 0.29
C LYS A 17 -13.28 -3.74 1.58
N THR A 18 -13.86 -4.93 1.72
CA THR A 18 -13.68 -5.81 2.89
C THR A 18 -13.10 -7.21 2.55
N PRO A 19 -11.93 -7.32 1.89
CA PRO A 19 -11.24 -8.61 1.75
C PRO A 19 -10.92 -9.25 3.12
N ALA A 20 -11.21 -10.54 3.25
CA ALA A 20 -11.05 -11.30 4.48
C ALA A 20 -9.70 -12.02 4.58
N THR A 21 -9.02 -12.26 3.45
CA THR A 21 -7.74 -12.97 3.42
C THR A 21 -6.65 -12.17 2.70
N GLU A 22 -5.39 -12.48 3.00
CA GLU A 22 -4.24 -11.89 2.32
C GLU A 22 -4.29 -12.13 0.81
N GLN A 23 -4.67 -13.33 0.38
CA GLN A 23 -4.80 -13.67 -1.04
C GLN A 23 -5.86 -12.80 -1.74
N GLN A 24 -6.96 -12.47 -1.06
CA GLN A 24 -7.95 -11.55 -1.61
C GLN A 24 -7.43 -10.11 -1.70
N TRP A 25 -6.62 -9.68 -0.74
CA TRP A 25 -5.93 -8.38 -0.82
C TRP A 25 -4.92 -8.33 -1.97
N LEU A 26 -4.15 -9.41 -2.18
CA LEU A 26 -3.21 -9.52 -3.29
C LEU A 26 -3.93 -9.51 -4.63
N ALA A 27 -4.98 -10.33 -4.79
CA ALA A 27 -5.80 -10.33 -6.00
C ALA A 27 -6.40 -8.94 -6.31
N LEU A 28 -6.84 -8.22 -5.28
CA LEU A 28 -7.34 -6.85 -5.45
C LEU A 28 -6.23 -5.88 -5.88
N ALA A 29 -5.02 -6.02 -5.35
CA ALA A 29 -3.87 -5.20 -5.72
C ALA A 29 -3.34 -5.51 -7.13
N GLU A 30 -3.40 -6.78 -7.55
CA GLU A 30 -3.08 -7.22 -8.92
C GLU A 30 -4.09 -6.67 -9.94
N GLU A 31 -5.38 -6.75 -9.62
CA GLU A 31 -6.45 -6.21 -10.47
C GLU A 31 -6.40 -4.67 -10.57
N PHE A 32 -6.08 -4.00 -9.46
CA PHE A 32 -6.01 -2.54 -9.38
C PHE A 32 -4.63 -2.05 -8.89
N PRO A 33 -3.58 -2.04 -9.73
CA PRO A 33 -2.22 -1.69 -9.32
C PRO A 33 -2.05 -0.27 -8.76
N SER A 34 -2.98 0.65 -9.06
CA SER A 34 -3.04 2.00 -8.49
C SER A 34 -3.39 2.02 -7.00
N LEU A 35 -3.94 0.93 -6.46
CA LEU A 35 -4.21 0.78 -5.03
C LEU A 35 -2.94 0.61 -4.19
N ILE A 36 -1.81 0.23 -4.79
CA ILE A 36 -0.55 0.06 -4.06
C ILE A 36 0.00 1.46 -3.72
N LYS A 37 0.23 1.76 -2.44
CA LYS A 37 0.90 3.00 -2.02
C LYS A 37 2.33 3.02 -2.57
N ARG A 38 2.71 4.13 -3.19
CA ARG A 38 4.05 4.36 -3.78
C ARG A 38 4.70 5.61 -3.19
N PRO A 39 6.04 5.68 -3.09
CA PRO A 39 7.01 4.62 -3.41
C PRO A 39 6.92 3.42 -2.45
N VAL A 40 7.48 2.28 -2.86
CA VAL A 40 7.77 1.15 -1.96
C VAL A 40 9.27 1.14 -1.79
N THR A 41 9.73 1.30 -0.55
CA THR A 41 11.15 1.42 -0.24
C THR A 41 11.54 0.33 0.73
N MET A 42 12.60 -0.40 0.41
CA MET A 42 13.24 -1.35 1.31
C MET A 42 14.57 -0.76 1.75
N PHE A 43 14.79 -0.68 3.06
CA PHE A 43 16.00 -0.14 3.66
C PHE A 43 17.03 -1.25 3.92
N ALA A 44 18.28 -0.87 4.19
CA ALA A 44 19.37 -1.81 4.42
C ALA A 44 19.19 -2.66 5.68
N ASP A 45 18.41 -2.18 6.65
CA ASP A 45 18.02 -2.89 7.88
C ASP A 45 16.89 -3.93 7.64
N GLY A 46 16.41 -4.06 6.40
CA GLY A 46 15.31 -4.95 6.01
C GLY A 46 13.92 -4.36 6.23
N ALA A 47 13.79 -3.14 6.75
CA ALA A 47 12.50 -2.47 6.90
C ALA A 47 11.92 -2.11 5.53
N THR A 48 10.59 -2.22 5.39
CA THR A 48 9.87 -1.82 4.17
C THR A 48 8.82 -0.77 4.48
N THR A 49 8.88 0.37 3.79
CA THR A 49 7.90 1.45 3.91
C THR A 49 7.10 1.63 2.63
N PHE A 50 5.87 2.12 2.80
CA PHE A 50 4.94 2.41 1.71
C PHE A 50 4.51 3.87 1.74
N GLY A 51 4.82 4.61 0.69
CA GLY A 51 4.70 6.07 0.65
C GLY A 51 5.97 6.76 1.18
N PHE A 52 5.93 8.09 1.21
CA PHE A 52 7.01 8.91 1.75
C PHE A 52 6.53 9.68 2.97
N ALA A 53 7.35 9.64 4.02
CA ALA A 53 7.24 10.50 5.19
C ALA A 53 8.67 10.82 5.66
N GLU A 54 8.99 12.11 5.77
CA GLU A 54 10.34 12.58 6.06
C GLU A 54 10.90 11.99 7.36
N SER A 55 10.12 12.01 8.45
CA SER A 55 10.54 11.47 9.75
C SER A 55 10.83 9.97 9.71
N THR A 56 10.04 9.20 8.96
CA THR A 56 10.27 7.77 8.78
C THR A 56 11.56 7.52 7.99
N PHE A 57 11.78 8.26 6.91
CA PHE A 57 12.98 8.10 6.09
C PHE A 57 14.24 8.51 6.86
N ALA A 58 14.18 9.60 7.62
CA ALA A 58 15.28 10.05 8.46
C ALA A 58 15.69 8.98 9.49
N ALA A 59 14.73 8.23 10.05
CA ALA A 59 15.00 7.17 11.02
C ALA A 59 15.68 5.92 10.42
N HIS A 60 15.47 5.63 9.13
CA HIS A 60 16.05 4.45 8.46
C HIS A 60 17.29 4.76 7.60
N LEU A 61 17.60 6.05 7.35
CA LEU A 61 18.73 6.49 6.53
C LEU A 61 19.87 7.14 7.33
N SER A 62 19.71 7.29 8.65
CA SER A 62 20.74 7.76 9.57
C SER A 62 21.74 6.66 9.92
#